data_AF-A0A1Q5JVK1-F1
#
_entry.id   AF-A0A1Q5JVK1-F1
#
_cell.length_a   1.000
_cell.length_b   1.000
_cell.length_c   1.000
_cell.angle_alpha   90.00
_cell.angle_beta   90.00
_cell.angle_gamma   90.00
#
_symmetry.space_group_name_H-M   'P 1'
#
loop_
_entity.id
_entity.type
_entity.pdbx_description
1 polymer ?
#
loop_
_entity_poly.entity_id
_entity_poly.type
_entity_poly.pdbx_seq_one_letter_code
_entity_poly.pdbx_strand_id
1 'polypeptide(L)'
;MSRKTTLITAAAVAVAALIAGLAYWLAQPSYDDVVKGCKKALAAQGDREGKGRPADCDGVRKNDYDALVLDAALNHLGWTDKDGNFDKQKMIDSLDDQP
;
A
#
# COMPACT_ATOMS: atom_id res chain seq x y z
N MET A 1 -6.64 -35.35 38.82
CA MET A 1 -5.60 -34.64 38.03
C MET A 1 -4.76 -33.80 38.97
N SER A 2 -3.44 -33.98 38.96
CA SER A 2 -2.51 -33.25 39.85
C SER A 2 -2.35 -31.81 39.37
N ARG A 3 -2.32 -30.83 40.30
CA ARG A 3 -2.10 -29.40 40.01
C ARG A 3 -0.87 -29.15 39.12
N LYS A 4 0.13 -30.05 39.16
CA LYS A 4 1.33 -29.98 38.32
C LYS A 4 1.04 -30.20 36.83
N THR A 5 0.12 -31.11 36.49
CA THR A 5 -0.23 -31.42 35.10
C THR A 5 -0.95 -30.25 34.45
N THR A 6 -1.83 -29.57 35.19
CA THR A 6 -2.57 -28.39 34.72
C THR A 6 -1.67 -27.17 34.49
N LEU A 7 -0.64 -26.99 35.32
CA LEU A 7 0.34 -25.91 35.18
C LEU A 7 1.24 -26.09 33.95
N ILE A 8 1.67 -27.32 33.65
CA ILE A 8 2.52 -27.63 32.49
C ILE A 8 1.74 -27.40 31.18
N THR A 9 0.48 -27.82 31.12
CA THR A 9 -0.37 -27.59 29.94
C THR A 9 -0.67 -26.10 29.73
N ALA A 10 -0.90 -25.34 30.80
CA ALA A 10 -1.14 -23.90 30.68
C ALA A 10 0.10 -23.14 30.18
N ALA A 11 1.29 -23.50 30.66
CA ALA A 11 2.54 -22.90 30.21
C ALA A 11 2.82 -23.17 28.73
N ALA A 12 2.59 -24.40 28.26
CA ALA A 12 2.77 -24.76 26.84
C ALA A 12 1.83 -23.97 25.91
N VAL A 13 0.56 -23.80 26.30
CA VAL A 13 -0.42 -23.02 25.52
C VAL A 13 -0.05 -21.54 25.47
N ALA A 14 0.42 -20.98 26.59
CA ALA A 14 0.85 -19.58 26.63
C ALA A 14 2.06 -19.31 25.70
N VAL A 15 3.05 -20.21 25.69
CA VAL A 15 4.20 -20.10 24.79
C VAL A 15 3.77 -20.20 23.32
N ALA A 16 2.87 -21.13 22.98
CA ALA A 16 2.36 -21.26 21.62
C ALA A 16 1.58 -20.01 21.15
N ALA A 17 0.77 -19.42 22.02
CA ALA A 17 0.04 -18.19 21.72
C ALA A 17 0.97 -16.99 21.49
N LEU A 18 2.05 -16.87 22.28
CA LEU A 18 3.07 -15.83 22.10
C LEU A 18 3.82 -15.98 20.77
N ILE A 19 4.21 -17.21 20.41
CA ILE A 19 4.90 -17.48 19.13
C ILE A 19 3.97 -17.16 17.95
N ALA A 20 2.71 -17.59 18.01
CA ALA A 20 1.73 -17.31 16.97
C ALA A 20 1.45 -15.81 16.83
N GLY A 21 1.34 -15.08 17.95
CA GLY A 21 1.16 -13.63 17.95
C GLY A 21 2.35 -12.88 17.35
N LEU A 22 3.58 -13.30 17.67
CA LEU A 22 4.80 -12.74 17.09
C LEU A 22 4.91 -13.03 15.59
N ALA A 23 4.59 -14.25 15.17
CA ALA A 23 4.59 -14.63 13.77
C ALA A 23 3.55 -13.81 12.98
N TYR A 24 2.35 -13.63 13.52
CA TYR A 24 1.32 -12.78 12.90
C TYR A 24 1.78 -11.31 12.81
N TRP A 25 2.40 -10.77 13.86
CA TRP A 25 2.88 -9.40 13.86
C TRP A 25 4.01 -9.18 12.84
N LEU A 26 4.95 -10.13 12.73
CA LEU A 26 6.03 -10.09 11.74
C LEU A 26 5.54 -10.32 10.30
N ALA A 27 4.39 -10.97 10.11
CA ALA A 27 3.80 -11.22 8.81
C ALA A 27 2.92 -10.07 8.29
N GLN A 28 2.67 -9.05 9.11
CA GLN A 28 1.96 -7.86 8.64
C GLN A 28 2.79 -7.12 7.59
N PRO A 29 2.17 -6.66 6.49
CA PRO A 29 2.88 -5.85 5.50
C PRO A 29 3.43 -4.58 6.14
N SER A 30 4.63 -4.19 5.74
CA SER A 30 5.18 -2.92 6.18
C SER A 30 4.38 -1.75 5.58
N TYR A 31 4.51 -0.56 6.15
CA TYR A 31 3.87 0.63 5.58
C TYR A 31 4.28 0.85 4.12
N ASP A 32 5.56 0.60 3.79
CA ASP A 32 6.08 0.73 2.43
C ASP A 32 5.44 -0.28 1.47
N ASP A 33 5.16 -1.50 1.94
CA ASP A 33 4.45 -2.51 1.14
C ASP A 33 3.01 -2.08 0.86
N VAL A 34 2.32 -1.50 1.84
CA VAL A 34 0.96 -0.95 1.69
C VAL A 34 0.97 0.22 0.69
N VAL A 35 1.90 1.16 0.82
CA VAL A 35 2.08 2.29 -0.12
C VAL A 35 2.36 1.79 -1.54
N LYS A 36 3.23 0.78 -1.68
CA LYS A 36 3.56 0.16 -2.99
C LYS A 36 2.36 -0.55 -3.60
N GLY A 37 1.54 -1.22 -2.79
CA GLY A 37 0.26 -1.81 -3.20
C GLY A 37 -0.71 -0.75 -3.72
N CYS A 38 -0.91 0.31 -2.94
CA CYS A 38 -1.75 1.44 -3.32
C CYS A 38 -1.31 2.09 -4.64
N LYS A 39 0.00 2.33 -4.83
CA LYS A 39 0.55 2.90 -6.08
C LYS A 39 0.17 2.04 -7.30
N LYS A 40 0.30 0.70 -7.19
CA LYS A 40 -0.07 -0.22 -8.26
C LYS A 40 -1.58 -0.20 -8.53
N ALA A 41 -2.39 -0.16 -7.47
CA ALA A 41 -3.85 -0.12 -7.60
C ALA A 41 -4.34 1.17 -8.27
N LEU A 42 -3.75 2.33 -7.93
CA LEU A 42 -4.06 3.61 -8.58
C LEU A 42 -3.68 3.62 -10.06
N ALA A 43 -2.52 3.07 -10.43
CA ALA A 43 -2.15 2.92 -11.84
C ALA A 43 -3.16 2.06 -12.61
N ALA A 44 -3.50 0.88 -12.06
CA ALA A 44 -4.49 -0.02 -12.67
C ALA A 44 -5.92 0.57 -12.70
N GLN A 45 -6.24 1.46 -11.77
CA GLN A 45 -7.51 2.18 -11.74
C GLN A 45 -7.60 3.22 -12.86
N GLY A 46 -6.53 3.99 -13.09
CA GLY A 46 -6.43 4.96 -14.18
C GLY A 46 -6.67 4.32 -15.55
N ASP A 47 -6.07 3.15 -15.79
CA ASP A 47 -6.23 2.39 -17.03
C ASP A 47 -7.67 1.88 -17.28
N ARG A 48 -8.53 1.89 -16.25
CA ARG A 48 -9.90 1.36 -16.30
C ARG A 48 -10.97 2.42 -16.02
N GLU A 49 -10.59 3.70 -15.94
CA GLU A 49 -11.47 4.81 -15.54
C GLU A 49 -12.22 4.55 -14.21
N GLY A 50 -11.62 3.78 -13.31
CA GLY A 50 -12.24 3.42 -12.04
C GLY A 50 -12.37 4.63 -11.10
N LYS A 51 -13.37 4.60 -10.21
CA LYS A 51 -13.66 5.69 -9.26
C LYS A 51 -13.50 5.24 -7.81
N GLY A 52 -13.24 6.21 -6.94
CA GLY A 52 -13.09 6.00 -5.50
C GLY A 52 -11.67 5.60 -5.09
N ARG A 53 -11.51 5.32 -3.80
CA ARG A 53 -10.24 4.87 -3.21
C ARG A 53 -10.13 3.35 -3.33
N PRO A 54 -9.04 2.80 -3.89
CA PRO A 54 -8.79 1.36 -3.89
C PRO A 54 -8.70 0.80 -2.47
N ALA A 55 -9.17 -0.42 -2.27
CA ALA A 55 -9.00 -1.15 -1.01
C ALA A 55 -7.51 -1.35 -0.66
N ASP A 56 -6.65 -1.52 -1.66
CA ASP A 56 -5.19 -1.63 -1.45
C ASP A 56 -4.55 -0.34 -0.93
N CYS A 57 -5.29 0.77 -0.94
CA CYS A 57 -4.87 2.01 -0.31
C CYS A 57 -5.34 2.12 1.14
N ASP A 58 -6.04 1.13 1.69
CA ASP A 58 -6.43 1.10 3.10
C ASP A 58 -5.18 1.03 3.99
N GLY A 59 -5.09 1.94 4.96
CA GLY A 59 -3.91 2.07 5.82
C GLY A 59 -2.88 3.10 5.33
N VAL A 60 -2.96 3.59 4.10
CA VAL A 60 -2.14 4.74 3.63
C VAL A 60 -2.63 6.03 4.30
N ARG A 61 -1.69 6.81 4.84
CA ARG A 61 -1.98 8.12 5.44
C ARG A 61 -2.52 9.07 4.39
N LYS A 62 -3.40 10.00 4.79
CA LYS A 62 -4.07 10.92 3.85
C LYS A 62 -3.09 11.68 2.95
N ASN A 63 -2.05 12.30 3.52
CA ASN A 63 -1.10 13.10 2.73
C ASN A 63 -0.33 12.24 1.71
N ASP A 64 0.04 11.02 2.10
CA ASP A 64 0.73 10.09 1.22
C ASP A 64 -0.22 9.59 0.12
N TYR A 65 -1.48 9.32 0.46
CA TYR A 65 -2.51 8.96 -0.50
C TYR A 65 -2.75 10.08 -1.52
N ASP A 66 -2.89 11.33 -1.07
CA ASP A 66 -3.07 12.49 -1.95
C ASP A 66 -1.87 12.65 -2.90
N ALA A 67 -0.64 12.44 -2.40
CA ALA A 67 0.56 12.46 -3.22
C ALA A 67 0.59 11.32 -4.26
N LEU A 68 0.17 10.10 -3.88
CA LEU A 68 0.09 8.96 -4.80
C LEU A 68 -0.98 9.15 -5.87
N VAL A 69 -2.12 9.75 -5.53
CA VAL A 69 -3.18 10.09 -6.50
C VAL A 69 -2.68 11.11 -7.50
N LEU A 70 -1.97 12.15 -7.04
CA LEU A 70 -1.34 13.13 -7.93
C LEU A 70 -0.29 12.48 -8.83
N ASP A 71 0.61 11.66 -8.27
CA ASP A 71 1.62 10.91 -9.04
C ASP A 71 0.96 10.03 -10.12
N ALA A 72 -0.10 9.29 -9.78
CA ALA A 72 -0.84 8.48 -10.73
C ALA A 72 -1.47 9.33 -11.85
N ALA A 73 -2.05 10.48 -11.53
CA ALA A 73 -2.64 11.38 -12.51
C ALA A 73 -1.59 11.97 -13.46
N LEU A 74 -0.45 12.43 -12.93
CA LEU A 74 0.66 12.96 -13.75
C LEU A 74 1.20 11.90 -14.71
N ASN A 75 1.38 10.67 -14.23
CA ASN A 75 1.80 9.54 -15.07
C ASN A 75 0.76 9.22 -16.14
N HIS A 76 -0.53 9.20 -15.81
CA HIS A 76 -1.60 8.92 -16.76
C HIS A 76 -1.71 9.99 -17.86
N LEU A 77 -1.45 11.26 -17.52
CA LEU A 77 -1.36 12.36 -18.49
C LEU A 77 -0.08 12.33 -19.34
N GLY A 78 0.85 11.41 -19.06
CA GLY A 78 2.14 11.34 -19.76
C GLY A 78 3.11 12.44 -19.36
N TRP A 79 2.87 13.15 -18.26
CA TRP A 79 3.67 14.28 -17.79
C TRP A 79 4.88 13.87 -16.95
N THR A 80 5.28 12.60 -17.00
CA THR A 80 6.41 12.07 -16.24
C THR A 80 7.49 11.55 -17.16
N ASP A 81 8.74 11.59 -16.69
CA ASP A 81 9.89 11.00 -17.36
C ASP A 81 9.92 9.46 -17.21
N LYS A 82 10.93 8.82 -17.79
CA LYS A 82 11.12 7.36 -17.71
C LYS A 82 11.36 6.83 -16.29
N ASP A 83 11.77 7.71 -15.37
CA ASP A 83 12.06 7.38 -13.98
C ASP A 83 10.86 7.70 -13.07
N GLY A 84 9.77 8.25 -13.63
CA GLY A 84 8.54 8.61 -12.93
C GLY A 84 8.56 9.99 -12.28
N ASN A 85 9.56 10.84 -12.57
CA ASN A 85 9.58 12.22 -12.09
C ASN A 85 8.74 13.11 -13.00
N PHE A 86 8.18 14.19 -12.46
CA PHE A 86 7.47 15.18 -13.25
C PHE A 86 8.36 15.80 -14.33
N ASP A 87 7.90 15.76 -15.57
CA ASP A 87 8.54 16.31 -16.76
C ASP A 87 7.71 17.50 -17.27
N LYS A 88 8.21 18.70 -16.99
CA LYS A 88 7.57 19.95 -17.39
C LYS A 88 7.43 20.08 -18.90
N GLN A 89 8.38 19.57 -19.69
CA GLN A 89 8.34 19.73 -21.15
C GLN A 89 7.18 18.91 -21.71
N LYS A 90 7.04 17.65 -21.28
CA LYS A 90 5.91 16.81 -21.68
C LYS A 90 4.56 17.40 -21.29
N MET A 91 4.46 18.04 -20.13
CA MET A 91 3.25 18.77 -19.75
C MET A 91 2.93 19.89 -20.75
N ILE A 92 3.89 20.76 -21.05
CA ILE A 92 3.69 21.87 -22.00
C ILE A 92 3.30 21.34 -23.37
N ASP A 93 4.05 20.37 -23.90
CA ASP A 93 3.80 19.78 -25.22
C ASP A 93 2.36 19.23 -25.31
N SER A 94 1.90 18.53 -24.27
CA SER A 94 0.53 17.98 -24.23
C SER A 94 -0.59 19.01 -24.15
N LEU A 95 -0.30 20.21 -23.64
CA LEU A 95 -1.26 21.31 -23.53
C LEU A 95 -1.31 22.13 -24.81
N ASP A 96 -0.17 22.28 -25.49
CA ASP A 96 -0.07 22.96 -26.78
C ASP A 96 -0.71 22.13 -27.91
N ASP A 97 -0.73 20.80 -27.78
CA ASP A 97 -1.40 19.88 -28.71
C ASP A 97 -2.92 19.77 -28.50
N GLN A 98 -3.50 20.40 -27.46
CA GLN A 98 -4.96 20.48 -27.30
C GLN A 98 -5.55 21.61 -28.19
N PRO A 99 -6.58 21.31 -29.03
CA PRO A 99 -7.17 22.28 -29.95
C PRO A 99 -7.98 23.40 -29.28
#